data_AF-A0A849K4G4-F1
#
_entry.id   AF-A0A849K4G4-F1
#
_cell.length_a   1.000
_cell.length_b   1.000
_cell.length_c   1.000
_cell.angle_alpha   90.00
_cell.angle_beta   90.00
_cell.angle_gamma   90.00
#
_symmetry.space_group_name_H-M   'P 1'
#
loop_
_entity.id
_entity.type
_entity.pdbx_description
1 polymer ?
#
loop_
_entity_poly.entity_id
_entity_poly.type
_entity_poly.pdbx_seq_one_letter_code
_entity_poly.pdbx_strand_id
1 'polypeptide(L)'
;MRLPQRIYLSKPVAGAAIIHVDEWTGEYVVGPQAAQALRSSGLTGFELRPVLHHRGGESGELAQHLVARELLPAALEDATTFETFDEGPRQPSTPRRYGLLSYAAGALEDSADLARTAEPWGAWRTPVWIVRQRARAWFDAQQVRGWKFQPVLHAGTRLHAEHTQRWDDLLGTLQGAGAGVTA
;
A
#
# COMPACT_ATOMS: atom_id res chain seq x y z
N MET A 1 -4.90 12.46 -5.77
CA MET A 1 -3.69 12.14 -6.58
C MET A 1 -4.11 11.27 -7.76
N ARG A 2 -3.61 11.48 -8.98
CA ARG A 2 -3.88 10.60 -10.13
C ARG A 2 -2.67 9.67 -10.31
N LEU A 3 -2.88 8.36 -10.23
CA LEU A 3 -1.83 7.37 -10.48
C LEU A 3 -1.36 7.45 -11.94
N PRO A 4 -0.09 7.15 -12.24
CA PRO A 4 0.43 7.15 -13.60
C PRO A 4 -0.35 6.18 -14.48
N GLN A 5 -0.80 6.66 -15.65
CA GLN A 5 -1.53 5.82 -16.61
C GLN A 5 -0.60 4.96 -17.47
N ARG A 6 0.69 5.31 -17.52
CA ARG A 6 1.72 4.66 -18.34
C ARG A 6 3.03 4.65 -17.56
N ILE A 7 3.70 3.50 -17.57
CA ILE A 7 5.05 3.34 -17.04
C ILE A 7 6.00 3.11 -18.21
N TYR A 8 7.13 3.80 -18.17
CA TYR A 8 8.22 3.64 -19.12
C TYR A 8 9.42 3.05 -18.42
N LEU A 9 10.05 2.04 -19.02
CA LEU A 9 11.29 1.46 -18.51
C LEU A 9 12.43 1.64 -19.50
N SER A 10 13.62 1.88 -18.93
CA SER A 10 14.89 1.92 -19.65
C SER A 10 15.72 0.65 -19.47
N LYS A 11 15.32 -0.23 -18.55
CA LYS A 11 16.01 -1.48 -18.21
C LYS A 11 15.03 -2.65 -18.16
N PRO A 12 15.47 -3.87 -18.50
CA PRO A 12 14.65 -5.07 -18.36
C PRO A 12 14.38 -5.39 -16.89
N VAL A 13 13.24 -6.03 -16.61
CA VAL A 13 12.88 -6.54 -15.29
C VAL A 13 13.16 -8.04 -15.24
N ALA A 14 13.77 -8.51 -14.15
CA ALA A 14 14.04 -9.94 -13.98
C ALA A 14 12.73 -10.75 -14.01
N GLY A 15 12.76 -11.94 -14.62
CA GLY A 15 11.56 -12.72 -14.97
C GLY A 15 10.57 -12.91 -13.82
N ALA A 16 11.05 -13.30 -12.64
CA ALA A 16 10.22 -13.59 -11.46
C ALA A 16 10.03 -12.38 -10.52
N ALA A 17 10.48 -11.18 -10.90
CA ALA A 17 10.50 -10.04 -10.00
C ALA A 17 9.19 -9.23 -10.04
N ILE A 18 8.81 -8.69 -8.88
CA ILE A 18 7.82 -7.63 -8.73
C ILE A 18 8.54 -6.47 -8.05
N ILE A 19 8.82 -5.40 -8.78
CA ILE A 19 9.68 -4.31 -8.32
C ILE A 19 8.93 -2.99 -8.30
N HIS A 20 9.27 -2.15 -7.32
CA HIS A 20 8.82 -0.77 -7.25
C HIS A 20 9.48 0.04 -8.38
N VAL A 21 8.69 0.86 -9.09
CA VAL A 21 9.19 1.66 -10.23
C VAL A 21 10.10 2.78 -9.72
N ASP A 22 9.61 3.55 -8.74
CA ASP A 22 10.33 4.64 -8.10
C ASP A 22 9.62 5.05 -6.81
N GLU A 23 10.27 5.88 -5.99
CA GLU A 23 9.72 6.40 -4.74
C GLU A 23 8.59 7.43 -4.92
N TRP A 24 8.20 7.79 -6.15
CA TRP A 24 7.31 8.94 -6.41
C TRP A 24 5.92 8.51 -6.82
N THR A 25 5.85 7.45 -7.61
CA THR A 25 4.64 6.92 -8.22
C THR A 25 3.93 5.93 -7.30
N GLY A 26 4.67 5.25 -6.41
CA GLY A 26 4.12 4.16 -5.61
C GLY A 26 3.74 2.94 -6.46
N GLU A 27 4.19 2.86 -7.71
CA GLU A 27 3.79 1.86 -8.71
C GLU A 27 4.77 0.69 -8.82
N TYR A 28 4.28 -0.44 -9.33
CA TYR A 28 5.04 -1.67 -9.44
C TYR A 28 5.05 -2.23 -10.86
N VAL A 29 6.19 -2.75 -11.27
CA VAL A 29 6.33 -3.51 -12.52
C VAL A 29 6.70 -4.96 -12.23
N VAL A 30 6.21 -5.84 -13.09
CA VAL A 30 6.22 -7.28 -12.95
C VAL A 30 6.98 -7.87 -14.14
N GLY A 31 7.97 -8.71 -13.86
CA GLY A 31 8.69 -9.46 -14.90
C GLY A 31 7.78 -10.50 -15.58
N PRO A 32 8.16 -11.00 -16.76
CA PRO A 32 7.29 -11.84 -17.58
C PRO A 32 6.84 -13.15 -16.91
N GLN A 33 7.69 -13.79 -16.09
CA GLN A 33 7.33 -15.04 -15.40
C GLN A 33 6.38 -14.76 -14.24
N ALA A 34 6.64 -13.74 -13.43
CA ALA A 34 5.74 -13.30 -12.35
C ALA A 34 4.39 -12.82 -12.91
N ALA A 35 4.39 -12.17 -14.06
CA ALA A 35 3.17 -11.74 -14.75
C ALA A 35 2.32 -12.93 -15.18
N GLN A 36 2.96 -13.97 -15.73
CA GLN A 36 2.26 -15.21 -16.07
C GLN A 36 1.71 -15.92 -14.82
N ALA A 37 2.50 -15.99 -13.75
CA ALA A 37 2.08 -16.58 -12.48
C ALA A 37 0.90 -15.81 -11.84
N LEU A 38 0.87 -14.47 -11.94
CA LEU A 38 -0.27 -13.67 -11.50
C LEU A 38 -1.52 -13.98 -12.33
N ARG A 39 -1.41 -14.09 -13.66
CA ARG A 39 -2.55 -14.42 -14.52
C ARG A 39 -3.16 -15.79 -14.19
N SER A 40 -2.33 -16.77 -13.83
CA SER A 40 -2.78 -18.11 -13.44
C SER A 40 -3.13 -18.26 -11.96
N SER A 41 -2.92 -17.23 -11.13
CA SER A 41 -3.11 -17.30 -9.67
C SER A 41 -4.57 -17.40 -9.22
N GLY A 42 -5.50 -16.91 -10.06
CA GLY A 42 -6.90 -16.70 -9.69
C GLY A 42 -7.10 -15.63 -8.60
N LEU A 43 -6.08 -14.79 -8.34
CA LEU A 43 -6.22 -13.60 -7.49
C LEU A 43 -7.01 -12.52 -8.23
N THR A 44 -7.72 -11.68 -7.48
CA THR A 44 -8.57 -10.61 -8.01
C THR A 44 -8.05 -9.20 -7.69
N GLY A 45 -8.65 -8.17 -8.28
CA GLY A 45 -8.40 -6.76 -7.90
C GLY A 45 -7.23 -6.08 -8.60
N PHE A 46 -6.58 -6.75 -9.54
CA PHE A 46 -5.48 -6.16 -10.30
C PHE A 46 -5.65 -6.28 -11.82
N GLU A 47 -4.86 -5.51 -12.54
CA GLU A 47 -4.67 -5.55 -13.98
C GLU A 47 -3.16 -5.53 -14.29
N LEU A 48 -2.76 -6.19 -15.36
CA LEU A 48 -1.40 -6.11 -15.90
C LEU A 48 -1.45 -5.33 -17.20
N ARG A 49 -0.79 -4.17 -17.22
CA ARG A 49 -0.72 -3.30 -18.40
C ARG A 49 0.64 -3.37 -19.07
N PRO A 50 0.71 -3.17 -20.40
CA PRO A 50 1.99 -3.07 -21.09
C PRO A 50 2.85 -1.93 -20.53
N VAL A 51 4.12 -2.23 -20.30
CA VAL A 51 5.14 -1.20 -20.03
C VAL A 51 5.74 -0.74 -21.35
N LEU A 52 5.92 0.56 -21.50
CA LEU A 52 6.40 1.15 -22.75
C LEU A 52 7.93 1.34 -22.71
N HIS A 53 8.58 1.14 -23.85
CA HIS A 53 10.01 1.43 -23.98
C HIS A 53 10.25 2.94 -24.09
N HIS A 54 11.15 3.49 -23.28
CA HIS A 54 11.39 4.94 -23.19
C HIS A 54 11.79 5.64 -24.51
N ARG A 55 12.42 4.94 -25.46
CA ARG A 55 12.88 5.53 -26.74
C ARG A 55 11.88 5.48 -27.89
N GLY A 56 10.89 4.60 -27.82
CA GLY A 56 10.02 4.31 -28.98
C GLY A 56 8.54 4.24 -28.64
N GLY A 57 8.16 4.19 -27.36
CA GLY A 57 6.77 4.03 -26.95
C GLY A 57 6.17 2.66 -27.29
N GLU A 58 6.94 1.77 -27.92
CA GLU A 58 6.53 0.39 -28.19
C GLU A 58 6.38 -0.38 -26.88
N SER A 59 5.39 -1.28 -26.84
CA SER A 59 5.18 -2.18 -25.72
C SER A 59 6.35 -3.15 -25.62
N GLY A 60 7.11 -3.08 -24.53
CA GLY A 60 8.14 -4.07 -24.25
C GLY A 60 7.51 -5.34 -23.68
N GLU A 61 7.77 -6.51 -24.27
CA GLU A 61 7.41 -7.82 -23.67
C GLU A 61 8.14 -8.10 -22.34
N LEU A 62 9.03 -7.20 -21.93
CA LEU A 62 9.99 -7.37 -20.85
C LEU A 62 9.42 -7.13 -19.45
N ALA A 63 8.28 -6.45 -19.34
CA ALA A 63 7.61 -6.19 -18.06
C ALA A 63 6.15 -5.79 -18.24
N GLN A 64 5.37 -5.88 -17.16
CA GLN A 64 3.99 -5.41 -17.09
C GLN A 64 3.80 -4.51 -15.86
N HIS A 65 3.03 -3.43 -16.00
CA HIS A 65 2.64 -2.57 -14.89
C HIS A 65 1.53 -3.26 -14.10
N LEU A 66 1.74 -3.48 -12.80
CA LEU A 66 0.73 -3.98 -11.88
C LEU A 66 -0.14 -2.83 -11.40
N VAL A 67 -1.40 -2.83 -11.81
CA VAL A 67 -2.37 -1.78 -11.52
C VAL A 67 -3.48 -2.33 -10.62
N ALA A 68 -3.81 -1.62 -9.55
CA ALA A 68 -4.99 -1.95 -8.75
C ALA A 68 -6.26 -1.50 -9.47
N ARG A 69 -7.27 -2.36 -9.50
CA ARG A 69 -8.60 -2.04 -10.03
C ARG A 69 -9.50 -1.40 -8.97
N GLU A 70 -9.17 -1.60 -7.70
CA GLU A 70 -10.01 -1.23 -6.58
C GLU A 70 -9.25 -0.30 -5.62
N LEU A 71 -9.94 0.76 -5.24
CA LEU A 71 -9.58 1.62 -4.12
C LEU A 71 -10.55 1.30 -2.97
N LEU A 72 -10.02 0.84 -1.85
CA LEU A 72 -10.78 0.52 -0.65
C LEU A 72 -11.32 1.80 -0.01
N PRO A 73 -12.35 1.69 0.86
CA PRO A 73 -12.80 2.82 1.67
C PRO A 73 -11.65 3.39 2.53
N ALA A 74 -11.88 4.59 3.07
CA ALA A 74 -10.99 5.17 4.08
C ALA A 74 -10.93 4.24 5.31
N ALA A 75 -9.75 4.17 5.91
CA ALA A 75 -9.59 3.47 7.19
C ALA A 75 -10.26 4.30 8.30
N LEU A 76 -10.74 3.63 9.35
CA LEU A 76 -11.30 4.28 10.53
C LEU A 76 -10.27 5.18 11.18
N GLU A 77 -10.63 6.43 11.46
CA GLU A 77 -9.85 7.35 12.29
C GLU A 77 -9.60 6.79 13.69
N ASP A 78 -8.40 7.02 14.22
CA ASP A 78 -7.92 6.53 15.51
C ASP A 78 -6.79 7.43 16.03
N ALA A 79 -6.29 7.10 17.21
CA ALA A 79 -5.24 7.81 17.92
C ALA A 79 -3.85 7.77 17.22
N THR A 80 -3.75 7.36 15.96
CA THR A 80 -2.53 7.52 15.14
C THR A 80 -2.65 8.63 14.09
N THR A 81 -3.80 9.31 14.10
CA THR A 81 -4.11 10.49 13.28
C THR A 81 -3.62 11.72 14.01
N PHE A 82 -2.42 12.17 13.71
CA PHE A 82 -1.92 13.45 14.21
C PHE A 82 -1.58 14.37 13.05
N GLU A 83 -1.87 15.65 13.20
CA GLU A 83 -1.32 16.67 12.31
C GLU A 83 0.20 16.68 12.48
N THR A 84 0.92 16.19 11.47
CA THR A 84 2.35 16.45 11.36
C THR A 84 2.56 17.75 10.59
N PHE A 85 3.69 18.42 10.82
CA PHE A 85 4.10 19.60 10.06
C PHE A 85 5.39 19.24 9.33
N ASP A 86 5.28 18.76 8.10
CA ASP A 86 6.43 18.29 7.32
C ASP A 86 7.43 19.40 6.98
N GLU A 87 6.95 20.62 6.78
CA GLU A 87 7.76 21.77 6.35
C GLU A 87 7.35 23.07 7.09
N GLY A 88 7.42 23.03 8.42
CA GLY A 88 7.13 24.18 9.28
C GLY A 88 5.64 24.40 9.59
N PRO A 89 5.30 25.42 10.41
CA PRO A 89 3.98 25.57 11.05
C PRO A 89 2.81 25.88 10.10
N ARG A 90 3.02 25.82 8.77
CA ARG A 90 2.04 26.27 7.75
C ARG A 90 1.72 25.24 6.68
N GLN A 91 2.31 24.04 6.72
CA GLN A 91 1.84 22.92 5.92
C GLN A 91 1.41 21.79 6.85
N PRO A 92 0.13 21.74 7.25
CA PRO A 92 -0.41 20.54 7.88
C PRO A 92 -0.20 19.37 6.91
N SER A 93 0.72 18.49 7.26
CA SER A 93 0.82 17.18 6.66
C SER A 93 -0.07 16.22 7.43
N THR A 94 -1.35 16.24 7.06
CA THR A 94 -2.27 15.15 7.38
C THR A 94 -2.02 14.02 6.39
N PRO A 95 -1.11 13.10 6.73
CA PRO A 95 -1.56 11.73 6.88
C PRO A 95 -1.15 11.14 8.23
N ARG A 96 -1.97 10.21 8.72
CA ARG A 96 -1.55 9.12 9.61
C ARG A 96 -0.24 8.51 9.12
N ARG A 97 0.89 8.92 9.69
CA ARG A 97 2.22 8.39 9.32
C ARG A 97 2.66 7.23 10.21
N TYR A 98 1.90 6.99 11.27
CA TYR A 98 2.23 6.00 12.28
C TYR A 98 1.03 5.08 12.49
N GLY A 99 1.31 3.85 12.94
CA GLY A 99 0.28 2.85 13.24
C GLY A 99 -0.07 1.94 12.08
N LEU A 100 -1.25 1.33 12.18
CA LEU A 100 -1.77 0.33 11.27
C LEU A 100 -3.14 0.77 10.73
N LEU A 101 -3.46 0.34 9.51
CA LEU A 101 -4.77 0.60 8.92
C LEU A 101 -5.83 -0.19 9.68
N SER A 102 -6.88 0.48 10.14
CA SER A 102 -8.01 -0.14 10.83
C SER A 102 -9.29 0.01 10.00
N TYR A 103 -10.01 -1.08 9.77
CA TYR A 103 -11.28 -1.07 9.04
C TYR A 103 -12.42 -1.54 9.92
N ALA A 104 -13.63 -1.01 9.69
CA ALA A 104 -14.83 -1.49 10.37
C ALA A 104 -15.06 -2.97 10.08
N ALA A 105 -15.69 -3.68 11.02
CA ALA A 105 -16.12 -5.05 10.79
C ALA A 105 -17.00 -5.13 9.54
N GLY A 106 -16.74 -6.11 8.67
CA GLY A 106 -17.45 -6.28 7.40
C GLY A 106 -16.98 -5.36 6.26
N ALA A 107 -16.27 -4.26 6.53
CA ALA A 107 -15.93 -3.26 5.50
C ALA A 107 -15.04 -3.82 4.37
N LEU A 108 -14.30 -4.87 4.66
CA LEU A 108 -13.46 -5.55 3.69
C LEU A 108 -14.04 -6.91 3.29
N GLU A 109 -15.24 -7.36 3.65
CA GLU A 109 -15.65 -8.75 3.37
C GLU A 109 -15.57 -9.11 1.88
N ASP A 110 -16.09 -8.26 1.01
CA ASP A 110 -16.15 -8.48 -0.45
C ASP A 110 -14.99 -7.89 -1.24
N SER A 111 -13.97 -7.33 -0.56
CA SER A 111 -12.87 -6.66 -1.25
C SER A 111 -11.98 -7.66 -1.99
N ALA A 112 -11.40 -7.21 -3.11
CA ALA A 112 -10.52 -8.04 -3.91
C ALA A 112 -9.23 -8.49 -3.17
N ASP A 113 -8.54 -9.48 -3.75
CA ASP A 113 -7.29 -10.03 -3.21
C ASP A 113 -6.15 -9.01 -3.14
N LEU A 114 -6.11 -8.08 -4.11
CA LEU A 114 -5.19 -6.96 -4.16
C LEU A 114 -5.98 -5.68 -4.39
N ALA A 115 -5.78 -4.68 -3.54
CA ALA A 115 -6.40 -3.37 -3.67
C ALA A 115 -5.47 -2.28 -3.16
N ARG A 116 -5.85 -1.02 -3.33
CA ARG A 116 -5.17 0.12 -2.72
C ARG A 116 -6.01 0.68 -1.58
N THR A 117 -5.39 1.15 -0.51
CA THR A 117 -6.09 1.93 0.52
C THR A 117 -6.48 3.31 -0.02
N ALA A 118 -7.58 3.92 0.45
CA ALA A 118 -7.81 5.35 0.19
C ALA A 118 -6.79 6.26 0.91
N GLU A 119 -6.04 5.73 1.87
CA GLU A 119 -5.11 6.50 2.68
C GLU A 119 -3.85 6.94 1.90
N PRO A 120 -3.44 8.22 2.01
CA PRO A 120 -2.26 8.75 1.33
C PRO A 120 -0.95 8.43 2.09
N TRP A 121 -0.69 7.15 2.38
CA TRP A 121 0.43 6.71 3.24
C TRP A 121 1.75 6.47 2.52
N GLY A 122 1.71 6.27 1.21
CA GLY A 122 2.90 6.10 0.41
C GLY A 122 3.61 7.43 0.19
N ALA A 123 4.83 7.34 -0.32
CA ALA A 123 5.57 8.52 -0.73
C ALA A 123 4.74 9.37 -1.71
N TRP A 124 4.84 10.69 -1.58
CA TRP A 124 4.02 11.66 -2.35
C TRP A 124 2.52 11.48 -2.18
N ARG A 125 2.08 10.97 -1.02
CA ARG A 125 0.67 10.78 -0.67
C ARG A 125 -0.02 9.75 -1.58
N THR A 126 0.74 8.75 -2.03
CA THR A 126 0.22 7.64 -2.84
C THR A 126 -0.55 6.64 -1.97
N PRO A 127 -1.69 6.15 -2.44
CA PRO A 127 -2.32 4.94 -1.90
C PRO A 127 -1.34 3.77 -1.81
N VAL A 128 -1.20 3.11 -0.66
CA VAL A 128 -0.41 1.87 -0.54
C VAL A 128 -1.24 0.63 -0.89
N TRP A 129 -0.59 -0.48 -1.23
CA TRP A 129 -1.29 -1.74 -1.49
C TRP A 129 -1.77 -2.39 -0.18
N ILE A 130 -3.00 -2.88 -0.19
CA ILE A 130 -3.54 -3.84 0.77
C ILE A 130 -3.72 -5.17 0.03
N VAL A 131 -3.29 -6.25 0.68
CA VAL A 131 -3.45 -7.60 0.13
C VAL A 131 -4.19 -8.48 1.12
N ARG A 132 -5.06 -9.36 0.60
CA ARG A 132 -5.70 -10.41 1.40
C ARG A 132 -4.70 -11.49 1.80
N GLN A 133 -5.08 -12.28 2.80
CA GLN A 133 -4.29 -13.43 3.24
C GLN A 133 -3.95 -14.38 2.08
N ARG A 134 -4.89 -14.62 1.16
CA ARG A 134 -4.68 -15.46 -0.02
C ARG A 134 -3.62 -14.88 -0.96
N ALA A 135 -3.68 -13.58 -1.25
CA ALA A 135 -2.64 -12.90 -2.02
C ALA A 135 -1.29 -13.00 -1.31
N ARG A 136 -1.19 -12.69 -0.02
CA ARG A 136 0.05 -12.85 0.74
C ARG A 136 0.63 -14.26 0.64
N ALA A 137 -0.20 -15.30 0.82
CA ALA A 137 0.23 -16.69 0.68
C ALA A 137 0.74 -16.99 -0.74
N TRP A 138 0.16 -16.37 -1.77
CA TRP A 138 0.67 -16.45 -3.13
C TRP A 138 2.04 -15.75 -3.28
N PHE A 139 2.24 -14.56 -2.72
CA PHE A 139 3.54 -13.86 -2.74
C PHE A 139 4.63 -14.75 -2.09
N ASP A 140 4.31 -15.38 -0.97
CA ASP A 140 5.21 -16.28 -0.26
C ASP A 140 5.51 -17.54 -1.11
N ALA A 141 4.49 -18.16 -1.71
CA ALA A 141 4.64 -19.34 -2.55
C ALA A 141 5.44 -19.07 -3.84
N GLN A 142 5.32 -17.87 -4.41
CA GLN A 142 6.11 -17.43 -5.56
C GLN A 142 7.50 -16.91 -5.17
N GLN A 143 7.84 -16.91 -3.88
CA GLN A 143 9.11 -16.43 -3.34
C GLN A 143 9.45 -14.99 -3.79
N VAL A 144 8.44 -14.13 -3.87
CA VAL A 144 8.62 -12.73 -4.25
C VAL A 144 9.45 -12.03 -3.16
N ARG A 145 10.60 -11.45 -3.54
CA ARG A 145 11.53 -10.82 -2.61
C ARG A 145 11.26 -9.32 -2.46
N GLY A 146 11.69 -8.75 -1.33
CA GLY A 146 11.68 -7.30 -1.11
C GLY A 146 10.35 -6.73 -0.61
N TRP A 147 9.36 -7.57 -0.32
CA TRP A 147 8.06 -7.17 0.21
C TRP A 147 8.03 -7.34 1.73
N LYS A 148 7.50 -6.31 2.42
CA LYS A 148 7.21 -6.35 3.85
C LYS A 148 5.72 -6.15 4.05
N PHE A 149 5.06 -7.15 4.64
CA PHE A 149 3.64 -7.08 4.96
C PHE A 149 3.45 -6.61 6.41
N GLN A 150 2.65 -5.57 6.58
CA GLN A 150 2.15 -5.13 7.88
C GLN A 150 0.67 -5.56 8.01
N PRO A 151 0.20 -5.86 9.23
CA PRO A 151 -1.19 -6.23 9.44
C PRO A 151 -2.11 -5.04 9.16
N VAL A 152 -3.27 -5.35 8.56
CA VAL A 152 -4.43 -4.46 8.52
C VAL A 152 -5.40 -4.97 9.59
N LEU A 153 -5.89 -4.07 10.42
CA LEU A 153 -6.68 -4.37 11.60
C LEU A 153 -8.17 -4.35 11.27
N HIS A 154 -8.90 -5.29 11.86
CA HIS A 154 -10.36 -5.26 11.88
C HIS A 154 -10.81 -4.73 13.24
N ALA A 155 -11.63 -3.69 13.21
CA ALA A 155 -12.21 -3.09 14.41
C ALA A 155 -12.97 -4.14 15.23
N GLY A 156 -12.83 -4.06 16.56
CA GLY A 156 -13.43 -5.01 17.48
C GLY A 156 -12.68 -6.32 17.66
N THR A 157 -11.59 -6.57 16.91
CA THR A 157 -10.73 -7.74 17.16
C THR A 157 -9.77 -7.51 18.33
N ARG A 158 -9.25 -8.61 18.90
CA ARG A 158 -8.22 -8.55 19.96
C ARG A 158 -6.99 -7.75 19.55
N LEU A 159 -6.50 -7.96 18.32
CA LEU A 159 -5.32 -7.24 17.82
C LEU A 159 -5.59 -5.74 17.67
N HIS A 160 -6.80 -5.36 17.27
CA HIS A 160 -7.22 -3.96 17.25
C HIS A 160 -7.22 -3.35 18.66
N ALA A 161 -7.80 -4.03 19.65
CA ALA A 161 -7.79 -3.56 21.03
C ALA A 161 -6.36 -3.41 21.60
N GLU A 162 -5.48 -4.39 21.33
CA GLU A 162 -4.06 -4.32 21.73
C GLU A 162 -3.33 -3.15 21.05
N HIS A 163 -3.62 -2.88 19.77
CA HIS A 163 -3.05 -1.74 19.05
C HIS A 163 -3.50 -0.41 19.65
N THR A 164 -4.81 -0.23 19.89
CA THR A 164 -5.36 0.98 20.50
C THR A 164 -4.76 1.22 21.88
N GLN A 165 -4.74 0.21 22.75
CA GLN A 165 -4.18 0.35 24.10
C GLN A 165 -2.70 0.80 24.08
N ARG A 166 -1.89 0.25 23.17
CA ARG A 166 -0.47 0.65 23.05
C ARG A 166 -0.31 2.11 22.65
N TRP A 167 -1.20 2.62 21.80
CA TRP A 167 -1.21 4.04 21.46
C TRP A 167 -1.68 4.90 22.62
N ASP A 168 -2.73 4.49 23.32
CA ASP A 168 -3.21 5.21 24.51
C ASP A 168 -2.10 5.31 25.58
N ASP A 169 -1.40 4.21 25.86
CA ASP A 169 -0.28 4.17 26.81
C ASP A 169 0.88 5.10 26.39
N LEU A 170 1.23 5.08 25.10
CA LEU A 170 2.29 5.93 24.55
C LEU A 170 1.92 7.41 24.64
N LEU A 171 0.70 7.77 24.25
CA LEU A 171 0.22 9.15 24.27
C LEU A 171 0.08 9.67 25.69
N GLY A 172 -0.40 8.84 26.62
CA GLY A 172 -0.42 9.17 28.05
C GLY A 172 0.99 9.44 28.59
N THR A 173 1.98 8.65 28.17
CA THR A 173 3.39 8.87 28.54
C THR A 173 3.91 10.20 27.97
N LEU A 174 3.62 10.50 26.72
CA LEU A 174 4.04 11.74 26.07
C LEU A 174 3.39 12.97 26.71
N GLN A 175 2.09 12.92 26.99
CA GLN A 175 1.36 13.98 27.70
C GLN A 175 1.91 14.19 29.10
N GLY A 176 2.19 13.12 29.85
CA GLY A 176 2.84 13.18 31.16
C GLY A 176 4.24 13.81 31.13
N ALA A 177 4.94 13.70 29.99
CA ALA A 177 6.22 14.36 29.73
C ALA A 177 6.09 15.80 29.20
N GLY A 178 4.87 16.34 29.08
CA GLY A 178 4.61 17.71 28.64
C GLY A 178 4.45 17.90 27.13
N ALA A 179 4.30 16.82 26.34
CA ALA A 179 4.03 16.94 24.91
C ALA A 179 2.58 17.41 24.66
N GLY A 180 2.41 18.33 23.71
CA GLY A 180 1.09 18.70 23.19
C GLY A 180 0.59 17.63 22.23
N VAL A 181 -0.31 16.77 22.71
CA VAL A 181 -1.02 15.80 21.87
C VAL A 181 -2.36 16.41 21.46
N THR A 182 -2.49 16.81 20.19
CA THR A 182 -3.78 17.23 19.61
C THR A 182 -4.53 16.00 19.13
N ALA A 183 -5.70 15.76 19.72
CA ALA A 183 -6.65 14.72 19.32
C ALA A 183 -7.55 15.19 18.18
#